data_AF-A0A5C5XSH6-F1
#
_entry.id   AF-A0A5C5XSH6-F1
#
_cell.length_a   1.000
_cell.length_b   1.000
_cell.length_c   1.000
_cell.angle_alpha   90.00
_cell.angle_beta   90.00
_cell.angle_gamma   90.00
#
_symmetry.space_group_name_H-M   'P 1'
#
loop_
_entity.id
_entity.type
_entity.pdbx_description
1 polymer ?
#
loop_
_entity_poly.entity_id
_entity_poly.type
_entity_poly.pdbx_seq_one_letter_code
_entity_poly.pdbx_strand_id
1 'polypeptide(L)' 'METKRTSPAIKHGDRIRLVSMTDDPKPIAAGTTGTVVNIYLHDDWTQVDVDWDNGRSLMLSIRPDVVERVERPKEAPSC' A
#
# COMPACT_ATOMS: atom_id res chain seq x y z
N MET A 1 -26.65 10.02 5.06
CA MET A 1 -26.22 8.62 5.22
C MET A 1 -26.09 8.12 3.79
N GLU A 2 -24.92 8.19 3.15
CA GLU A 2 -23.73 7.38 3.36
C GLU A 2 -22.56 8.12 2.71
N THR A 3 -21.53 8.48 3.46
CA THR A 3 -20.32 9.05 2.88
C THR A 3 -19.63 7.92 2.12
N LYS A 4 -19.75 7.91 0.78
CA LYS A 4 -18.92 7.08 -0.10
C LYS A 4 -17.46 7.37 0.27
N ARG A 5 -16.88 6.55 1.16
CA ARG A 5 -15.43 6.47 1.34
C ARG A 5 -14.91 5.77 0.11
N THR A 6 -14.80 6.52 -0.99
CA THR A 6 -14.01 6.09 -2.14
C THR A 6 -12.57 6.10 -1.64
N SER A 7 -12.10 4.97 -1.11
CA SER A 7 -10.69 4.78 -0.82
C SER A 7 -9.94 5.17 -2.10
N PRO A 8 -9.00 6.13 -2.06
CA PRO A 8 -8.32 6.57 -3.26
C PRO A 8 -7.64 5.38 -3.92
N ALA A 9 -7.90 5.16 -5.20
CA ALA A 9 -7.31 4.06 -5.97
C ALA A 9 -5.77 4.16 -5.89
N ILE A 10 -5.13 3.07 -5.48
CA ILE A 10 -3.67 2.94 -5.41
C ILE A 10 -3.10 2.96 -6.84
N LYS A 11 -1.94 3.61 -7.02
CA LYS A 11 -1.25 3.74 -8.31
C LYS A 11 0.23 3.40 -8.19
N HIS A 12 0.84 3.03 -9.32
CA HIS A 12 2.29 2.90 -9.42
C HIS A 12 2.99 4.17 -8.91
N GLY A 13 4.00 4.00 -8.07
CA GLY A 13 4.77 5.09 -7.45
C GLY A 13 4.13 5.69 -6.20
N ASP A 14 2.91 5.29 -5.83
CA ASP A 14 2.33 5.71 -4.56
C ASP A 14 3.17 5.22 -3.40
N ARG A 15 3.28 6.08 -2.38
CA ARG A 15 3.78 5.71 -1.07
C ARG A 15 2.61 5.21 -0.24
N ILE A 16 2.78 4.03 0.34
CA ILE A 16 1.75 3.41 1.17
C ILE A 16 2.34 2.99 2.51
N ARG A 17 1.47 2.89 3.52
CA ARG A 17 1.75 2.27 4.82
C ARG A 17 0.86 1.06 4.99
N LEU A 18 1.46 -0.06 5.40
CA LEU A 18 0.70 -1.26 5.72
C LEU A 18 -0.11 -1.04 7.00
N VAL A 19 -1.40 -1.35 6.95
CA VAL A 19 -2.29 -1.33 8.13
C VAL A 19 -2.48 -2.75 8.66
N SER A 20 -2.75 -3.71 7.77
CA SER A 20 -2.93 -5.11 8.12
C SER A 20 -2.61 -6.01 6.92
N MET A 21 -1.98 -7.15 7.18
CA MET A 21 -1.71 -8.22 6.22
C MET A 21 -2.19 -9.52 6.83
N THR A 22 -3.11 -10.20 6.15
CA THR A 22 -3.79 -11.39 6.68
C THR A 22 -3.30 -12.63 5.93
N ASP A 23 -3.23 -13.77 6.62
CA ASP A 23 -2.93 -15.09 6.03
C ASP A 23 -1.53 -15.28 5.39
N ASP A 24 -0.63 -14.30 5.49
CA ASP A 24 0.78 -14.45 5.07
C ASP A 24 1.63 -15.09 6.22
N PRO A 25 2.38 -16.17 5.97
CA PRO A 25 3.20 -16.85 7.00
C PRO A 25 4.43 -16.03 7.44
N LYS A 26 4.84 -15.02 6.67
CA LYS A 26 5.93 -14.10 6.97
C LYS A 26 5.52 -12.67 6.59
N PRO A 27 4.52 -12.11 7.29
CA PRO A 27 3.89 -10.87 6.88
C PRO A 27 4.87 -9.70 6.94
N ILE A 28 4.56 -8.63 6.20
CA ILE A 28 5.16 -7.33 6.46
C ILE A 28 4.54 -6.78 7.75
N ALA A 29 5.35 -6.17 8.62
CA ALA A 29 4.86 -5.63 9.88
C ALA A 29 3.94 -4.41 9.62
N ALA A 30 2.82 -4.33 10.33
CA ALA A 30 1.94 -3.15 10.28
C ALA A 30 2.73 -1.87 10.63
N GLY A 31 2.43 -0.79 9.92
CA GLY A 31 3.17 0.47 10.00
C GLY A 31 4.37 0.57 9.06
N THR A 32 4.82 -0.53 8.45
CA THR A 32 5.91 -0.48 7.44
C THR A 32 5.43 0.30 6.22
N THR A 33 6.27 1.20 5.73
CA THR A 33 6.03 1.97 4.51
C THR A 33 6.75 1.37 3.31
N GLY A 34 6.19 1.60 2.12
CA GLY A 34 6.72 1.08 0.87
C GLY A 34 6.24 1.87 -0.35
N THR A 35 6.87 1.60 -1.49
CA THR A 35 6.52 2.19 -2.79
C THR A 35 5.86 1.13 -3.65
N VAL A 36 4.71 1.46 -4.23
CA VAL A 36 4.04 0.59 -5.19
C VAL A 36 4.84 0.54 -6.49
N VAL A 37 5.23 -0.66 -6.92
CA VAL A 37 6.05 -0.88 -8.12
C VAL A 37 5.32 -1.60 -9.24
N ASN A 38 4.27 -2.37 -8.97
CA ASN A 38 3.37 -2.91 -10.00
C ASN A 38 1.95 -3.08 -9.46
N ILE A 39 0.98 -3.08 -10.37
CA ILE A 39 -0.43 -3.33 -10.08
C ILE A 39 -0.98 -4.28 -11.14
N TYR A 40 -1.61 -5.37 -10.70
CA TYR A 40 -2.29 -6.32 -11.58
C TYR A 40 -3.75 -6.45 -11.16
N LEU A 41 -4.65 -6.15 -12.09
CA LEU A 41 -6.09 -6.30 -11.90
C LEU A 41 -6.48 -7.74 -12.27
N HIS A 42 -7.08 -8.45 -11.32
CA HIS A 42 -7.75 -9.72 -11.56
C HIS A 42 -9.26 -9.51 -11.48
N ASP A 43 -10.04 -10.52 -11.90
CA ASP A 43 -11.51 -10.40 -12.02
C ASP A 43 -12.17 -10.02 -10.69
N ASP A 44 -11.69 -10.57 -9.57
CA ASP A 44 -12.26 -10.33 -8.26
C ASP A 44 -11.32 -9.60 -7.30
N TRP A 45 -10.00 -9.62 -7.47
CA TRP A 45 -9.04 -8.93 -6.58
C TRP A 45 -7.95 -8.16 -7.33
N THR A 46 -7.15 -7.40 -6.59
CA THR A 46 -6.02 -6.65 -7.13
C THR A 46 -4.74 -7.04 -6.42
N GLN A 47 -3.73 -7.44 -7.19
CA GLN A 47 -2.37 -7.60 -6.70
C GLN A 47 -1.64 -6.27 -6.77
N VAL A 48 -0.91 -5.94 -5.71
CA VAL A 48 -0.03 -4.76 -5.67
C VAL A 48 1.34 -5.19 -5.20
N ASP A 49 2.33 -5.09 -6.08
CA ASP A 49 3.73 -5.32 -5.69
C ASP A 49 4.29 -4.05 -5.06
N VAL A 50 4.98 -4.23 -3.93
CA VAL A 50 5.51 -3.13 -3.13
C VAL A 50 6.97 -3.41 -2.79
N ASP A 51 7.81 -2.43 -3.04
CA ASP A 51 9.16 -2.36 -2.46
C ASP A 51 9.05 -1.68 -1.10
N TRP A 52 9.24 -2.45 -0.04
CA TRP A 52 9.12 -2.01 1.34
C TRP A 52 10.43 -1.43 1.85
N ASP A 53 10.33 -0.38 2.66
CA ASP A 53 11.52 0.35 3.18
C ASP A 53 12.37 -0.51 4.12
N ASN A 54 11.83 -1.62 4.63
CA ASN A 54 12.58 -2.61 5.41
C ASN A 54 13.46 -3.53 4.54
N GLY A 55 13.58 -3.25 3.23
CA GLY A 55 14.42 -3.98 2.28
C GLY A 55 13.78 -5.25 1.71
N ARG A 56 12.49 -5.50 1.98
CA ARG A 56 11.75 -6.61 1.35
C ARG A 56 10.99 -6.10 0.13
N SER A 57 10.81 -6.98 -0.84
CA SER A 57 9.79 -6.84 -1.88
C SER A 57 8.74 -7.93 -1.65
N LEU A 58 7.48 -7.54 -1.49
CA LEU A 58 6.37 -8.47 -1.28
C LEU A 58 5.09 -7.88 -1.88
N MET A 59 4.27 -8.74 -2.46
CA MET A 59 2.97 -8.36 -3.01
C MET A 59 1.89 -8.30 -1.92
N LEU A 60 0.86 -7.50 -2.18
CA LEU A 60 -0.36 -7.42 -1.40
C LEU A 60 -1.54 -7.94 -2.23
N SER A 61 -2.45 -8.66 -1.59
CA SER A 61 -3.77 -8.96 -2.10
C SER A 61 -4.74 -7.91 -1.57
N ILE A 62 -5.06 -6.91 -2.38
CA ILE A 62 -5.99 -5.85 -1.99
C ILE A 62 -7.39 -6.44 -1.84
N ARG A 63 -8.02 -6.11 -0.70
CA ARG A 63 -9.27 -6.61 -0.08
C ARG A 63 -8.96 -7.26 1.28
N PRO A 64 -8.25 -8.40 1.38
CA PRO A 64 -7.81 -8.93 2.67
C PRO A 64 -6.66 -8.10 3.28
N ASP A 65 -5.76 -7.56 2.45
CA ASP A 65 -4.72 -6.65 2.92
C ASP A 65 -5.21 -5.21 2.90
N VAL A 66 -4.86 -4.48 3.96
CA VAL A 66 -5.30 -3.11 4.19
C VAL A 66 -4.09 -2.20 4.23
N VAL A 67 -4.14 -1.14 3.43
CA VAL A 67 -3.10 -0.11 3.37
C VAL A 67 -3.74 1.28 3.33
N GLU A 68 -2.94 2.27 3.69
CA GLU A 68 -3.27 3.67 3.49
C GLU A 68 -2.21 4.33 2.60
N ARG A 69 -2.64 5.23 1.71
CA ARG A 69 -1.71 6.08 0.96
C ARG A 69 -1.16 7.13 1.93
N VAL A 70 0.16 7.29 1.94
CA VAL A 70 0.82 8.33 2.70
C VAL A 70 1.31 9.41 1.74
N GLU A 71 1.01 10.67 2.05
CA GLU A 71 1.65 11.77 1.34
C GLU A 71 3.14 11.73 1.67
N ARG A 72 4.01 11.91 0.66
CA ARG A 72 5.39 12.25 0.96
C ARG A 72 5.38 13.53 1.78
N PRO A 73 6.19 13.66 2.85
CA PRO A 73 6.37 14.96 3.49
C PRO A 73 6.71 15.94 2.38
N LYS A 74 5.90 17.00 2.25
CA LYS A 74 6.26 18.13 1.40
C LYS A 74 7.60 18.60 1.90
N GLU A 75 8.64 18.38 1.11
CA GLU A 75 10.01 18.76 1.42
C GLU A 75 9.95 20.21 1.91
N ALA A 76 10.24 20.43 3.20
CA ALA A 76 10.25 21.77 3.74
C ALA A 76 11.25 22.56 2.90
N PRO A 77 10.93 23.78 2.45
CA PRO A 77 11.85 24.54 1.63
C PRO A 77 13.19 24.65 2.38
N SER A 78 14.26 24.16 1.76
CA SER A 78 15.61 24.36 2.25
C SER A 78 15.81 25.86 2.45
N CYS A 79 16.20 26.23 3.66
CA CYS A 79 16.56 27.61 4.00
C CYS A 79 17.95 27.95 3.47
#